data_AF-A0AAU5NPL9-F1
#
_entry.id   AF-A0AAU5NPL9-F1
#
_cell.length_a   1.000
_cell.length_b   1.000
_cell.length_c   1.000
_cell.angle_alpha   90.00
_cell.angle_beta   90.00
_cell.angle_gamma   90.00
#
_symmetry.space_group_name_H-M   'P 1'
#
loop_
_entity.id
_entity.type
_entity.pdbx_description
1 polymer ?
#
loop_
_entity_poly.entity_id
_entity_poly.type
_entity_poly.pdbx_seq_one_letter_code
_entity_poly.pdbx_strand_id
1 'polypeptide(L)'
;MTPRMDNPSLVVPGALQPLLDLTEVIGKVGVPQTTLDLVRLRVSEINGRVYTFSDDPQQAKKTDERLKRVADWRTETCFDEAERCALEMAEAVTLMTDPQDMASDDVWEKSSRYYTDEQLGALVMHIGLVNFWNRVNVATRQEDAAWR
;
A
#
# COMPACT_ATOMS: atom_id res chain seq x y z
N MET A 1 15.53 -6.70 -15.59
CA MET A 1 16.80 -7.04 -14.87
C MET A 1 16.70 -8.50 -14.48
N THR A 2 17.78 -9.28 -14.44
CA THR A 2 17.68 -10.68 -13.98
C THR A 2 17.39 -10.73 -12.47
N PRO A 3 16.34 -11.46 -12.02
CA PRO A 3 16.09 -11.71 -10.61
C PRO A 3 17.28 -12.41 -9.94
N ARG A 4 17.54 -12.11 -8.67
CA ARG A 4 18.58 -12.75 -7.86
C ARG A 4 18.18 -14.17 -7.41
N MET A 5 16.88 -14.39 -7.29
CA MET A 5 16.23 -15.66 -6.93
C MET A 5 14.74 -15.57 -7.27
N ASP A 6 14.03 -16.70 -7.17
CA ASP A 6 12.57 -16.71 -7.17
C ASP A 6 12.01 -15.90 -5.98
N ASN A 7 10.76 -15.41 -6.09
CA ASN A 7 10.12 -14.64 -5.03
C ASN A 7 10.27 -15.36 -3.66
N PRO A 8 10.87 -14.73 -2.64
CA PRO A 8 11.07 -15.36 -1.33
C PRO A 8 9.82 -15.96 -0.70
N SER A 9 8.64 -15.40 -0.93
CA SER A 9 7.37 -15.95 -0.42
C SER A 9 7.00 -17.29 -1.06
N LEU A 10 7.54 -17.59 -2.25
CA LEU A 10 7.42 -18.88 -2.94
C LEU A 10 8.53 -19.86 -2.54
N VAL A 11 9.71 -19.35 -2.16
CA VAL A 11 10.87 -20.17 -1.80
C VAL A 11 10.78 -20.66 -0.35
N VAL A 12 10.30 -19.83 0.58
CA VAL A 12 10.15 -20.20 1.99
C VAL A 12 8.87 -21.05 2.15
N PRO A 13 8.97 -22.33 2.54
CA PRO A 13 7.82 -23.21 2.65
C PRO A 13 6.76 -22.65 3.61
N GLY A 14 5.53 -22.51 3.12
CA GLY A 14 4.40 -22.03 3.91
C GLY A 14 4.35 -20.50 4.12
N ALA A 15 5.24 -19.71 3.50
CA ALA A 15 5.25 -18.26 3.69
C ALA A 15 4.16 -17.51 2.91
N LEU A 16 3.82 -17.96 1.69
CA LEU A 16 2.85 -17.24 0.85
C LEU A 16 1.44 -17.20 1.47
N GLN A 17 0.92 -18.33 1.93
CA GLN A 17 -0.48 -18.43 2.35
C GLN A 17 -0.82 -17.46 3.50
N PRO A 18 -0.03 -17.36 4.59
CA PRO A 18 -0.29 -16.37 5.64
C PRO A 18 -0.31 -14.92 5.16
N LEU A 19 0.52 -14.56 4.16
CA LEU A 19 0.53 -13.21 3.59
C LEU A 19 -0.73 -12.93 2.77
N LEU A 20 -1.24 -13.94 2.06
CA LEU A 20 -2.52 -13.86 1.34
C LEU A 20 -3.71 -13.79 2.31
N ASP A 21 -3.69 -14.62 3.36
CA ASP A 21 -4.73 -14.61 4.40
C ASP A 21 -4.79 -13.25 5.10
N LEU A 22 -3.63 -12.65 5.41
CA LEU A 22 -3.57 -11.30 5.97
C LEU A 22 -4.17 -10.25 5.02
N THR A 23 -3.86 -10.35 3.72
CA THR A 23 -4.45 -9.47 2.70
C THR A 23 -5.97 -9.59 2.65
N GLU A 24 -6.48 -10.82 2.71
CA GLU A 24 -7.93 -11.09 2.71
C GLU A 24 -8.62 -10.55 3.96
N VAL A 25 -8.02 -10.72 5.14
CA VAL A 25 -8.56 -10.19 6.40
C VAL A 25 -8.64 -8.67 6.34
N ILE A 26 -7.55 -7.99 5.93
CA ILE A 26 -7.51 -6.53 5.76
C ILE A 26 -8.65 -6.04 4.85
N GLY A 27 -8.87 -6.70 3.72
CA GLY A 27 -9.91 -6.32 2.76
C GLY A 27 -11.36 -6.47 3.27
N LYS A 28 -11.57 -7.19 4.39
CA LYS A 28 -12.90 -7.41 4.98
C LYS A 28 -13.25 -6.42 6.10
N VAL A 29 -12.33 -5.59 6.55
CA VAL A 29 -12.53 -4.65 7.67
C VAL A 29 -13.28 -3.37 7.27
N GLY A 30 -13.70 -3.26 6.01
CA GLY A 30 -14.57 -2.18 5.55
C GLY A 30 -13.84 -0.87 5.23
N VAL A 31 -12.52 -0.87 5.11
CA VAL A 31 -11.80 0.20 4.42
C VAL A 31 -12.11 0.07 2.92
N PRO A 32 -12.51 1.14 2.21
CA PRO A 32 -12.79 1.05 0.78
C PRO A 32 -11.58 0.52 0.00
N GLN A 33 -11.82 -0.43 -0.93
CA GLN A 33 -10.75 -0.99 -1.74
C GLN A 33 -9.99 0.09 -2.53
N THR A 34 -10.69 1.12 -3.00
CA THR A 34 -10.09 2.28 -3.68
C THR A 34 -9.07 3.00 -2.79
N THR A 35 -9.35 3.17 -1.50
CA THR A 35 -8.40 3.75 -0.54
C THR A 35 -7.19 2.83 -0.34
N LEU A 36 -7.39 1.52 -0.20
CA LEU A 36 -6.29 0.55 -0.08
C LEU A 36 -5.39 0.55 -1.32
N ASP A 37 -5.97 0.70 -2.52
CA ASP A 37 -5.23 0.79 -3.78
C ASP A 37 -4.42 2.09 -3.87
N LEU A 38 -5.00 3.23 -3.44
CA LEU A 38 -4.31 4.52 -3.35
C LEU A 38 -3.11 4.45 -2.40
N VAL A 39 -3.33 3.93 -1.19
CA VAL A 39 -2.27 3.72 -0.19
C VAL A 39 -1.17 2.83 -0.76
N ARG A 40 -1.53 1.70 -1.37
CA ARG A 40 -0.57 0.77 -1.96
C ARG A 40 0.30 1.44 -3.03
N LEU A 41 -0.34 2.18 -3.94
CA LEU A 41 0.37 2.91 -4.98
C LEU A 41 1.34 3.91 -4.34
N ARG A 42 0.87 4.72 -3.40
CA ARG A 42 1.69 5.75 -2.76
C ARG A 42 2.90 5.17 -2.02
N VAL A 43 2.70 4.11 -1.24
CA VAL A 43 3.80 3.40 -0.57
C VAL A 43 4.81 2.86 -1.58
N SER A 44 4.35 2.38 -2.73
CA SER A 44 5.22 1.86 -3.79
C SER A 44 6.03 2.95 -4.47
N GLU A 45 5.43 4.10 -4.76
CA GLU A 45 6.12 5.29 -5.30
C GLU A 45 7.26 5.74 -4.38
N ILE A 46 7.00 5.85 -3.07
CA ILE A 46 8.01 6.24 -2.07
C ILE A 46 9.17 5.24 -2.04
N ASN A 47 8.86 3.94 -2.17
CA ASN A 47 9.87 2.88 -2.24
C ASN A 47 10.54 2.76 -3.62
N GLY A 48 10.27 3.68 -4.56
CA GLY A 48 10.87 3.70 -5.89
C GLY A 48 10.41 2.56 -6.81
N ARG A 49 9.21 2.04 -6.60
CA ARG A 49 8.60 0.98 -7.41
C ARG A 49 7.51 1.53 -8.31
N VAL A 50 7.53 1.13 -9.58
CA VAL A 50 6.43 1.40 -10.49
C VAL A 50 5.35 0.38 -10.18
N TYR A 51 4.19 0.86 -9.76
CA TYR A 51 3.02 -0.01 -9.62
C TYR A 51 2.28 -0.04 -10.95
N THR A 52 2.19 -1.22 -11.56
CA THR A 52 1.30 -1.45 -12.68
C THR A 52 -0.02 -2.02 -12.18
N PHE A 53 -1.12 -1.33 -12.51
CA PHE A 53 -2.45 -1.90 -12.40
C PHE A 53 -2.54 -3.12 -13.32
N SER A 54 -3.28 -4.14 -12.88
CA SER A 54 -3.38 -5.47 -13.50
C SER A 54 -3.20 -5.50 -15.02
N ASP A 55 -2.36 -6.42 -15.50
CA ASP A 55 -2.20 -6.71 -16.93
C ASP A 55 -3.46 -7.35 -17.55
N ASP A 56 -4.48 -7.69 -16.75
CA ASP A 56 -5.79 -8.12 -17.24
C ASP A 56 -6.52 -6.93 -17.90
N PRO A 57 -6.77 -6.95 -19.22
CA PRO A 57 -7.43 -5.86 -19.94
C PRO A 57 -8.82 -5.50 -19.40
N GLN A 58 -9.49 -6.44 -18.74
CA GLN A 58 -10.82 -6.24 -18.17
C GLN A 58 -10.77 -5.56 -16.79
N GLN A 59 -9.70 -5.77 -16.03
CA GLN A 59 -9.42 -5.09 -14.77
C GLN A 59 -8.77 -3.72 -15.01
N ALA A 60 -7.90 -3.61 -16.03
CA ALA A 60 -7.29 -2.35 -16.43
C ALA A 60 -8.33 -1.26 -16.75
N LYS A 61 -9.48 -1.64 -17.34
CA LYS A 61 -10.63 -0.73 -17.61
C LYS A 61 -11.37 -0.26 -16.35
N LYS A 62 -11.18 -0.92 -15.22
CA LYS A 62 -11.74 -0.55 -13.91
C LYS A 62 -10.76 0.25 -13.05
N THR A 63 -9.55 0.47 -13.54
CA THR A 63 -8.53 1.27 -12.84
C THR A 63 -9.07 2.68 -12.63
N ASP A 64 -9.13 3.10 -11.38
CA ASP A 64 -9.47 4.48 -11.02
C ASP A 64 -8.42 5.44 -11.61
N GLU A 65 -8.84 6.30 -12.54
CA GLU A 65 -7.97 7.28 -13.19
C GLU A 65 -7.28 8.23 -12.20
N ARG A 66 -7.84 8.40 -10.98
CA ARG A 66 -7.23 9.19 -9.91
C ARG A 66 -5.90 8.60 -9.42
N LEU A 67 -5.68 7.30 -9.60
CA LEU A 67 -4.44 6.64 -9.19
C LEU A 67 -3.21 7.29 -9.85
N LYS A 68 -3.32 7.72 -11.11
CA LYS A 68 -2.24 8.42 -11.83
C LYS A 68 -1.84 9.76 -11.19
N ARG A 69 -2.63 10.26 -10.24
CA ARG A 69 -2.46 11.55 -9.59
C ARG A 69 -2.07 11.43 -8.12
N VAL A 70 -1.89 10.21 -7.60
CA VAL A 70 -1.62 9.99 -6.18
C VAL A 70 -0.29 10.59 -5.73
N ALA A 71 0.69 10.71 -6.63
CA ALA A 71 1.97 11.35 -6.34
C ALA A 71 1.79 12.81 -5.86
N ASP A 72 0.79 13.50 -6.42
CA ASP A 72 0.47 14.91 -6.18
C ASP A 72 -0.79 15.08 -5.31
N TRP A 73 -1.14 14.07 -4.51
CA TRP A 73 -2.41 14.00 -3.78
C TRP A 73 -2.71 15.21 -2.88
N ARG A 74 -1.68 15.90 -2.38
CA ARG A 74 -1.85 17.09 -1.53
C ARG A 74 -2.49 18.26 -2.28
N THR A 75 -2.20 18.38 -3.58
CA THR A 75 -2.70 19.45 -4.45
C THR A 75 -3.92 19.05 -5.28
N GLU A 76 -4.16 17.75 -5.43
CA GLU A 76 -5.32 17.22 -6.14
C GLU A 76 -6.61 17.37 -5.33
N THR A 77 -7.70 17.71 -6.03
CA THR A 77 -9.03 17.89 -5.42
C THR A 77 -9.91 16.65 -5.54
N CYS A 78 -9.43 15.60 -6.18
CA CYS A 78 -10.20 14.38 -6.46
C CYS A 78 -10.17 13.37 -5.30
N PHE A 79 -9.40 13.62 -4.25
CA PHE A 79 -9.34 12.77 -3.04
C PHE A 79 -10.15 13.38 -1.92
N ASP A 80 -10.98 12.58 -1.27
CA ASP A 80 -11.71 13.02 -0.09
C ASP A 80 -10.83 13.07 1.17
N GLU A 81 -11.34 13.63 2.26
CA GLU A 81 -10.54 13.81 3.48
C GLU A 81 -10.16 12.48 4.15
N ALA A 82 -10.96 11.41 3.99
CA ALA A 82 -10.60 10.10 4.51
C ALA A 82 -9.42 9.51 3.71
N GLU A 83 -9.50 9.54 2.38
CA GLU A 83 -8.43 9.13 1.46
C GLU A 83 -7.14 9.92 1.73
N ARG A 84 -7.24 11.23 1.95
CA ARG A 84 -6.11 12.10 2.29
C ARG A 84 -5.46 11.72 3.62
N CYS A 85 -6.26 11.43 4.66
CA CYS A 85 -5.72 10.92 5.94
C CYS A 85 -5.02 9.57 5.75
N ALA A 86 -5.57 8.66 4.95
CA ALA A 86 -4.93 7.38 4.66
C ALA A 86 -3.60 7.54 3.90
N LEU A 87 -3.51 8.50 2.97
CA LEU A 87 -2.29 8.83 2.23
C LEU A 87 -1.23 9.49 3.13
N GLU A 88 -1.64 10.38 4.04
CA GLU A 88 -0.77 10.97 5.05
C GLU A 88 -0.18 9.90 5.99
N MET A 89 -1.03 8.98 6.47
CA MET A 89 -0.62 7.81 7.25
C MET A 89 0.35 6.92 6.47
N ALA A 90 0.07 6.67 5.18
CA ALA A 90 0.92 5.86 4.31
C ALA A 90 2.33 6.44 4.17
N GLU A 91 2.45 7.76 4.00
CA GLU A 91 3.75 8.44 3.97
C GLU A 91 4.46 8.37 5.32
N ALA A 92 3.77 8.72 6.41
CA ALA A 92 4.34 8.77 7.75
C ALA A 92 4.86 7.39 8.23
N VAL A 93 4.14 6.31 7.92
CA VAL A 93 4.55 4.93 8.25
C VAL A 93 5.63 4.39 7.30
N THR A 94 5.71 4.89 6.07
CA THR A 94 6.72 4.42 5.10
C THR A 94 8.07 5.13 5.31
N LEU A 95 8.05 6.43 5.60
CA LEU A 95 9.21 7.30 5.76
C LEU A 95 9.72 7.32 7.22
N MET A 96 9.66 6.20 7.94
CA MET A 96 10.10 6.02 9.35
C MET A 96 11.63 6.21 9.57
N THR A 97 12.26 7.18 8.91
CA THR A 97 13.67 7.54 9.04
C THR A 97 13.91 8.61 10.10
N ASP A 98 12.90 9.42 10.45
CA ASP A 98 12.95 10.41 11.53
C ASP A 98 11.86 10.08 12.58
N PRO A 99 12.20 9.88 13.87
CA PRO A 99 11.24 9.65 14.94
C PRO A 99 10.13 10.71 15.07
N GLN A 100 10.35 11.95 14.62
CA GLN A 100 9.35 13.02 14.69
C GLN A 100 8.27 12.90 13.61
N ASP A 101 8.57 12.23 12.49
CA ASP A 101 7.66 12.06 11.35
C ASP A 101 6.94 10.69 11.36
N MET A 102 7.22 9.85 12.36
CA MET A 102 6.64 8.50 12.50
C MET A 102 5.17 8.57 12.96
N ALA A 103 4.24 8.57 12.01
CA ALA A 103 2.79 8.48 12.25
C ALA A 103 2.37 9.25 13.52
N SER A 104 2.73 10.54 13.55
CA SER A 104 2.60 11.38 14.74
C SER A 104 1.18 11.35 15.32
N ASP A 105 1.04 11.72 16.59
CA ASP A 105 -0.27 11.78 17.25
C ASP A 105 -1.29 12.60 16.43
N ASP A 106 -0.84 13.63 15.70
CA ASP A 106 -1.67 14.43 14.79
C ASP A 106 -2.17 13.62 13.58
N VAL A 107 -1.30 12.85 12.92
CA VAL A 107 -1.68 11.97 11.80
C VAL A 107 -2.65 10.89 12.27
N TRP A 108 -2.41 10.33 13.47
CA TRP A 108 -3.30 9.35 14.08
C TRP A 108 -4.67 9.94 14.43
N GLU A 109 -4.69 11.08 15.12
CA GLU A 109 -5.93 11.74 15.54
C GLU A 109 -6.78 12.15 14.33
N LYS A 110 -6.17 12.73 13.29
CA LYS A 110 -6.89 13.05 12.03
C LYS A 110 -7.52 11.80 11.42
N SER A 111 -6.77 10.71 11.31
CA SER A 111 -7.25 9.46 10.71
C SER A 111 -8.39 8.82 11.52
N SER A 112 -8.32 8.89 12.85
CA SER A 112 -9.37 8.37 13.75
C SER A 112 -10.73 9.06 13.64
N ARG A 113 -10.78 10.24 12.99
CA ARG A 113 -12.06 10.92 12.70
C ARG A 113 -12.83 10.26 11.55
N TYR A 114 -12.16 9.48 10.71
CA TYR A 114 -12.73 8.87 9.50
C TYR A 114 -12.76 7.34 9.54
N TYR A 115 -11.92 6.73 10.37
CA TYR A 115 -11.76 5.27 10.45
C TYR A 115 -12.00 4.77 11.87
N THR A 116 -12.67 3.62 11.99
CA THR A 116 -12.76 2.89 13.27
C THR A 116 -11.41 2.30 13.66
N ASP A 117 -11.26 1.87 14.93
CA ASP A 117 -10.05 1.21 15.41
C ASP A 117 -9.65 -0.01 14.55
N GLU A 118 -10.63 -0.81 14.14
CA GLU A 118 -10.40 -1.96 13.26
C GLU A 118 -9.90 -1.50 11.87
N GLN A 119 -10.51 -0.46 11.30
CA GLN A 119 -10.12 0.09 9.99
C GLN A 119 -8.74 0.75 10.02
N LEU A 120 -8.40 1.47 11.10
CA LEU A 120 -7.06 2.01 11.33
C LEU A 120 -6.03 0.88 11.45
N GLY A 121 -6.35 -0.17 12.21
CA GLY A 121 -5.51 -1.37 12.30
C GLY A 121 -5.28 -2.00 10.92
N ALA A 122 -6.34 -2.12 10.12
CA ALA A 122 -6.26 -2.64 8.76
C ALA A 122 -5.39 -1.75 7.85
N LEU A 123 -5.51 -0.42 7.93
CA LEU A 123 -4.69 0.54 7.18
C LEU A 123 -3.20 0.39 7.53
N VAL A 124 -2.86 0.36 8.81
CA VAL A 124 -1.46 0.23 9.26
C VAL A 124 -0.87 -1.12 8.83
N MET A 125 -1.63 -2.21 9.00
CA MET A 125 -1.21 -3.53 8.55
C MET A 125 -1.03 -3.59 7.02
N HIS A 126 -1.92 -2.95 6.26
CA HIS A 126 -1.82 -2.85 4.81
C HIS A 126 -0.56 -2.11 4.38
N ILE A 127 -0.27 -0.94 4.98
CA ILE A 127 0.95 -0.17 4.71
C ILE A 127 2.19 -1.01 5.01
N GLY A 128 2.21 -1.72 6.15
CA GLY A 128 3.31 -2.61 6.53
C GLY A 128 3.50 -3.76 5.54
N LEU A 129 2.40 -4.38 5.11
CA LEU A 129 2.43 -5.48 4.14
C LEU A 129 2.95 -5.00 2.78
N VAL A 130 2.47 -3.86 2.27
CA VAL A 130 2.99 -3.28 1.01
C VAL A 130 4.48 -2.95 1.13
N ASN A 131 4.91 -2.38 2.26
CA ASN A 131 6.32 -2.12 2.56
C ASN A 131 7.17 -3.40 2.59
N PHE A 132 6.64 -4.50 3.13
CA PHE A 132 7.27 -5.82 3.13
C PHE A 132 7.51 -6.30 1.69
N TRP A 133 6.46 -6.33 0.87
CA TRP A 133 6.55 -6.80 -0.51
C TRP A 133 7.49 -5.95 -1.36
N ASN A 134 7.45 -4.63 -1.20
CA ASN A 134 8.37 -3.73 -1.89
C ASN A 134 9.83 -4.03 -1.53
N ARG A 135 10.13 -4.23 -0.23
CA ARG A 135 11.48 -4.57 0.24
C ARG A 135 11.95 -5.93 -0.29
N VAL A 136 11.09 -6.94 -0.25
CA VAL A 136 11.37 -8.29 -0.77
C VAL A 136 11.67 -8.24 -2.28
N ASN A 137 10.85 -7.53 -3.04
CA ASN A 137 10.98 -7.42 -4.49
C ASN A 137 12.25 -6.64 -4.89
N VAL A 138 12.54 -5.52 -4.22
CA VAL A 138 13.77 -4.74 -4.44
C VAL A 138 15.01 -5.55 -4.08
N ALA A 139 15.00 -6.21 -2.92
CA ALA A 139 16.13 -7.01 -2.45
C ALA A 139 16.45 -8.18 -3.41
N THR A 140 15.46 -8.72 -4.11
CA THR A 140 15.63 -9.85 -5.03
C THR A 140 15.57 -9.48 -6.53
N ARG A 141 15.45 -8.20 -6.88
CA ARG A 141 15.35 -7.69 -8.27
C ARG A 141 14.17 -8.29 -9.05
N GLN A 142 13.03 -8.48 -8.39
CA GLN A 142 11.80 -8.87 -9.09
C GLN A 142 11.35 -7.74 -10.03
N GLU A 143 10.84 -8.10 -11.21
CA GLU A 143 10.23 -7.15 -12.14
C GLU A 143 8.94 -6.57 -11.55
N ASP A 144 8.55 -5.38 -12.00
CA ASP A 144 7.44 -4.59 -11.42
C ASP A 144 6.05 -5.24 -11.59
N ALA A 145 5.92 -6.31 -12.37
CA ALA A 145 4.64 -6.88 -12.81
C ALA A 145 4.16 -8.14 -12.07
N ALA A 146 4.70 -8.48 -10.90
CA ALA A 146 4.22 -9.67 -10.17
C ALA A 146 3.80 -9.33 -8.75
N TRP A 147 2.51 -9.09 -8.57
CA TRP A 147 1.86 -9.36 -7.29
C TRP A 147 0.93 -10.56 -7.45
N ARG A 148 1.58 -11.73 -7.44
CA ARG A 148 1.21 -12.93 -6.68
C ARG A 148 2.50 -13.52 -6.12
#